data_AF-A0A6P7TRH2-F1
#
_entry.id   AF-A0A6P7TRH2-F1
#
_cell.length_a   1.000
_cell.length_b   1.000
_cell.length_c   1.000
_cell.angle_alpha   90.00
_cell.angle_beta   90.00
_cell.angle_gamma   90.00
#
_symmetry.space_group_name_H-M   'P 1'
#
loop_
_entity.id
_entity.type
_entity.pdbx_description
1 polymer ?
#
loop_
_entity_poly.entity_id
_entity_poly.type
_entity_poly.pdbx_seq_one_letter_code
_entity_poly.pdbx_strand_id
1 'polypeptide(L)'
;MPRDRFVTFGSKIQMRCVVAAIPTPTIHWSRNGAVIKNPRNMTQSRSDSVVFINVIWSPKVVKSLLHIYNATEDAQYGCHASNNHVGGPSNIVHIASVNIRPS
;
A
#
# COMPACT_ATOMS: atom_id res chain seq x y z
N MET A 1 -1.87 3.92 9.70
CA MET A 1 -2.33 4.35 8.37
C MET A 1 -1.16 4.96 7.61
N PRO A 2 -1.12 4.86 6.27
CA PRO A 2 -0.12 5.56 5.48
C PRO A 2 -0.23 7.08 5.72
N ARG A 3 0.88 7.80 5.55
CA ARG A 3 0.98 9.24 5.77
C ARG A 3 1.71 9.88 4.60
N ASP A 4 1.36 11.13 4.32
CA ASP A 4 1.96 11.91 3.25
C ASP A 4 3.47 12.09 3.46
N ARG A 5 4.22 12.15 2.36
CA ARG A 5 5.67 12.29 2.37
C ARG A 5 6.17 13.20 1.26
N PHE A 6 7.18 13.99 1.59
CA PHE A 6 8.01 14.72 0.64
C PHE A 6 9.38 14.07 0.55
N VAL A 7 9.75 13.56 -0.61
CA VAL A 7 10.97 12.77 -0.83
C VAL A 7 11.81 13.34 -1.97
N THR A 8 13.09 13.00 -2.03
CA THR A 8 13.92 13.34 -3.20
C THR A 8 13.67 12.34 -4.34
N PHE A 9 13.92 12.77 -5.57
CA PHE A 9 13.92 11.88 -6.74
C PHE A 9 14.81 10.65 -6.48
N GLY A 10 14.34 9.45 -6.86
CA GLY A 10 15.09 8.22 -6.64
C GLY A 10 14.85 7.54 -5.30
N SER A 11 14.06 8.15 -4.40
CA SER A 11 13.93 7.68 -3.02
C SER A 11 13.26 6.32 -2.90
N LYS A 12 13.78 5.49 -1.99
CA LYS A 12 13.12 4.27 -1.50
C LYS A 12 12.17 4.62 -0.36
N ILE A 13 10.91 4.22 -0.48
CA ILE A 13 9.85 4.54 0.48
C ILE A 13 9.20 3.25 0.96
N GLN A 14 8.95 3.18 2.27
CA GLN A 14 8.11 2.15 2.86
C GLN A 14 6.88 2.79 3.50
N MET A 15 5.69 2.44 3.02
CA MET A 15 4.41 2.85 3.61
C MET A 15 3.83 1.71 4.45
N ARG A 16 3.15 2.06 5.55
CA ARG A 16 2.58 1.09 6.49
C ARG A 16 1.08 1.28 6.62
N CYS A 17 0.34 0.20 6.44
CA CYS A 17 -1.09 0.11 6.72
C CYS A 17 -1.34 -0.96 7.79
N VAL A 18 -2.18 -0.68 8.77
CA VAL A 18 -2.59 -1.65 9.79
C VAL A 18 -4.08 -1.48 9.96
N VAL A 19 -4.84 -2.54 9.71
CA VAL A 19 -6.30 -2.52 9.76
C VAL A 19 -6.78 -3.62 10.68
N ALA A 20 -7.75 -3.29 11.52
CA ALA A 20 -8.44 -4.22 12.39
C ALA A 20 -9.91 -4.36 11.95
N ALA A 21 -10.36 -5.55 11.55
CA ALA A 21 -11.74 -5.83 11.14
C ALA A 21 -12.13 -7.30 11.40
N ILE A 22 -13.43 -7.60 11.39
CA ILE A 22 -13.97 -8.95 11.56
C ILE A 22 -14.98 -9.23 10.45
N PRO A 23 -14.85 -10.33 9.68
CA PRO A 23 -13.71 -11.25 9.59
C PRO A 23 -12.39 -10.56 9.20
N THR A 24 -11.27 -11.29 9.29
CA THR A 24 -9.94 -10.78 8.88
C THR A 24 -10.02 -10.10 7.51
N PRO A 25 -9.61 -8.81 7.38
CA PRO A 25 -9.73 -8.10 6.13
C PRO A 25 -8.66 -8.53 5.13
N THR A 26 -8.97 -8.43 3.84
CA THR A 26 -7.97 -8.52 2.76
C THR A 26 -7.47 -7.12 2.43
N ILE A 27 -6.16 -6.93 2.31
CA ILE A 27 -5.55 -5.63 1.97
C ILE A 27 -4.97 -5.66 0.56
N HIS A 28 -5.26 -4.63 -0.23
CA HIS A 28 -4.60 -4.33 -1.49
C HIS A 28 -4.19 -2.85 -1.55
N TRP A 29 -3.24 -2.54 -2.44
CA TRP A 29 -2.78 -1.17 -2.64
C TRP A 29 -3.16 -0.65 -4.03
N SER A 30 -3.36 0.66 -4.13
CA SER A 30 -3.52 1.38 -5.39
C SER A 30 -2.49 2.49 -5.53
N ARG A 31 -2.10 2.80 -6.76
CA ARG A 31 -1.33 3.99 -7.14
C ARG A 31 -2.18 4.81 -8.10
N ASN A 32 -2.49 6.06 -7.76
CA ASN A 32 -3.35 6.96 -8.55
C ASN A 32 -4.67 6.29 -8.95
N GLY A 33 -5.30 5.58 -8.01
CA GLY A 33 -6.54 4.82 -8.22
C GLY A 33 -6.38 3.46 -8.92
N ALA A 34 -5.23 3.18 -9.56
CA ALA A 34 -4.98 1.89 -10.21
C ALA A 34 -4.43 0.84 -9.23
N VAL A 35 -4.99 -0.38 -9.24
CA VAL A 35 -4.56 -1.47 -8.34
C VAL A 35 -3.13 -1.89 -8.66
N ILE A 36 -2.29 -1.92 -7.63
CA ILE A 36 -0.93 -2.43 -7.69
C ILE A 36 -1.00 -3.96 -7.63
N LYS A 37 -0.45 -4.63 -8.63
CA LYS A 37 -0.30 -6.09 -8.63
C LYS A 37 1.12 -6.44 -8.21
N ASN A 38 1.26 -7.33 -7.24
CA ASN A 38 2.58 -7.86 -6.92
C ASN A 38 3.17 -8.58 -8.15
N PRO A 39 4.45 -8.37 -8.48
CA PRO A 39 5.13 -9.11 -9.54
C PRO A 39 5.02 -10.60 -9.26
N ARG A 40 4.69 -11.41 -10.28
CA ARG A 40 4.62 -12.88 -10.14
C ARG A 40 6.01 -13.50 -9.96
N ASN A 41 7.03 -12.88 -10.58
CA ASN A 41 8.44 -13.27 -10.49
C ASN A 41 9.27 -12.05 -10.08
N MET A 42 10.07 -12.17 -9.01
CA MET A 42 10.92 -11.08 -8.48
C MET A 42 12.17 -10.78 -9.36
N THR A 43 12.25 -11.33 -10.57
CA THR A 43 13.34 -11.08 -11.54
C THR A 43 13.14 -9.80 -12.35
N GLN A 44 11.99 -9.12 -12.22
CA GLN A 44 11.77 -7.80 -12.79
C GLN A 44 12.61 -6.77 -12.02
N SER A 45 13.42 -5.97 -12.73
CA SER A 45 14.39 -5.03 -12.16
C SER A 45 13.87 -4.35 -10.88
N ARG A 46 14.54 -4.64 -9.75
CA ARG A 46 14.21 -4.09 -8.43
C ARG A 46 14.20 -2.56 -8.41
N SER A 47 14.83 -1.90 -9.40
CA SER A 47 14.99 -0.45 -9.43
C SER A 47 13.65 0.26 -9.51
N ASP A 48 12.75 -0.07 -10.44
CA ASP A 48 11.48 0.66 -10.64
C ASP A 48 10.25 -0.03 -10.05
N SER A 49 10.48 -1.05 -9.22
CA SER A 49 9.42 -1.91 -8.74
C SER A 49 8.63 -1.28 -7.58
N VAL A 50 7.33 -1.57 -7.53
CA VAL A 50 6.48 -1.32 -6.36
C VAL A 50 5.90 -2.67 -5.90
N VAL A 51 6.10 -3.01 -4.63
CA VAL A 51 5.73 -4.33 -4.08
C VAL A 51 5.10 -4.16 -2.71
N PHE A 52 4.05 -4.90 -2.40
CA PHE A 52 3.47 -4.93 -1.06
C PHE A 52 3.54 -6.30 -0.42
N ILE A 53 3.57 -6.32 0.92
CA ILE A 53 3.61 -7.55 1.72
C ILE A 53 2.50 -7.43 2.77
N ASN A 54 1.60 -8.40 2.78
CA ASN A 54 0.54 -8.52 3.78
C ASN A 54 0.95 -9.52 4.86
N VAL A 55 0.81 -9.13 6.13
CA VAL A 55 1.12 -9.95 7.29
C VAL A 55 -0.11 -10.00 8.19
N ILE A 56 -0.68 -11.19 8.37
CA ILE A 56 -1.78 -11.42 9.31
C ILE A 56 -1.16 -11.49 10.72
N TRP A 57 -1.44 -10.48 11.54
CA TRP A 57 -0.94 -10.41 12.93
C TRP A 57 -1.86 -11.12 13.91
N SER A 58 -3.17 -11.11 13.65
CA SER A 58 -4.18 -11.81 14.45
C SER A 58 -5.43 -12.05 13.59
N PRO A 59 -6.43 -12.82 14.07
CA PRO A 59 -7.69 -13.06 13.36
C PRO A 59 -8.52 -11.80 13.07
N LYS A 60 -8.09 -10.63 13.56
CA LYS A 60 -8.76 -9.36 13.30
C LYS A 60 -7.82 -8.35 12.68
N VAL A 61 -6.49 -8.55 12.74
CA VAL A 61 -5.51 -7.50 12.42
C VAL A 61 -4.60 -7.94 11.29
N VAL A 62 -4.53 -7.12 10.24
CA VAL A 62 -3.58 -7.28 9.14
C VAL A 62 -2.68 -6.05 9.06
N LYS A 63 -1.37 -6.28 8.96
CA LYS A 63 -0.34 -5.27 8.70
C LYS A 63 0.12 -5.44 7.26
N SER A 64 0.02 -4.39 6.46
CA SER A 64 0.54 -4.35 5.10
C SER A 64 1.67 -3.32 4.98
N LEU A 65 2.72 -3.69 4.26
CA LEU A 65 3.87 -2.83 3.94
C LEU A 65 3.97 -2.67 2.43
N LEU A 66 3.94 -1.43 1.94
CA LEU A 66 4.21 -1.09 0.55
C LEU A 66 5.64 -0.58 0.42
N HIS A 67 6.43 -1.20 -0.44
CA HIS A 67 7.78 -0.78 -0.81
C HIS A 67 7.75 -0.15 -2.19
N ILE A 68 8.23 1.09 -2.28
CA ILE A 68 8.45 1.83 -3.51
C ILE A 68 9.96 1.94 -3.65
N TYR A 69 10.55 1.28 -4.65
CA TYR A 69 12.02 1.22 -4.77
C TYR A 69 12.63 2.41 -5.50
N ASN A 70 11.85 3.11 -6.31
CA ASN A 70 12.25 4.32 -7.00
C ASN A 70 11.05 5.26 -7.16
N ALA A 71 11.03 6.34 -6.37
CA ALA A 71 10.04 7.40 -6.49
C ALA A 71 10.56 8.51 -7.40
N THR A 72 10.00 8.59 -8.61
CA THR A 72 10.40 9.55 -9.66
C THR A 72 9.34 10.60 -9.97
N GLU A 73 8.11 10.38 -9.52
CA GLU A 73 6.94 11.20 -9.80
C GLU A 73 6.01 11.27 -8.59
N ASP A 74 5.21 12.34 -8.54
CA ASP A 74 4.16 12.50 -7.55
C ASP A 74 3.11 11.40 -7.74
N ALA A 75 2.71 10.77 -6.64
CA ALA A 75 1.70 9.73 -6.69
C ALA A 75 0.91 9.62 -5.38
N GLN A 76 -0.37 9.32 -5.53
CA GLN A 76 -1.26 8.99 -4.44
C GLN A 76 -1.32 7.48 -4.25
N TYR A 77 -1.05 7.01 -3.03
CA TYR A 77 -1.11 5.61 -2.66
C TYR A 77 -2.28 5.35 -1.72
N GLY A 78 -3.12 4.39 -2.10
CA GLY A 78 -4.28 3.96 -1.32
C GLY A 78 -4.06 2.58 -0.74
N CYS A 79 -4.26 2.41 0.57
CA CYS A 79 -4.44 1.13 1.23
C CYS A 79 -5.93 0.84 1.32
N HIS A 80 -6.38 -0.25 0.71
CA HIS A 80 -7.77 -0.66 0.66
C HIS A 80 -7.92 -1.99 1.37
N ALA A 81 -8.71 -1.99 2.44
CA ALA A 81 -9.00 -3.18 3.24
C ALA A 81 -10.48 -3.53 3.12
N SER A 82 -10.78 -4.76 2.73
CA SER A 82 -12.15 -5.25 2.58
C SER A 82 -12.41 -6.50 3.42
N ASN A 83 -13.57 -6.56 4.07
CA ASN A 83 -14.08 -7.74 4.77
C ASN A 83 -15.57 -7.93 4.48
N ASN A 84 -15.97 -9.16 4.21
CA ASN A 84 -17.38 -9.52 4.09
C ASN A 84 -17.85 -10.08 5.42
N HIS A 85 -18.84 -9.43 6.04
CA HIS A 85 -19.47 -9.89 7.27
C HIS A 85 -20.99 -9.99 7.08
N VAL A 86 -21.69 -10.56 8.06
CA VAL A 86 -23.15 -10.79 7.99
C VAL A 86 -23.93 -9.49 7.77
N GLY A 87 -23.39 -8.35 8.21
CA GLY A 87 -23.97 -7.01 8.00
C GLY A 87 -23.62 -6.35 6.65
N GLY A 88 -22.90 -7.04 5.76
CA GLY A 88 -22.49 -6.52 4.44
C GLY A 88 -20.97 -6.39 4.27
N PRO A 89 -20.50 -5.82 3.15
CA PRO A 89 -19.08 -5.53 2.96
C PRO A 89 -18.67 -4.29 3.78
N SER A 90 -17.53 -4.36 4.47
CA SER A 90 -16.86 -3.19 5.03
C SER A 90 -15.59 -2.90 4.23
N ASN A 91 -15.42 -1.65 3.83
CA ASN A 91 -14.29 -1.18 3.03
C ASN A 91 -13.62 -0.01 3.75
N ILE A 92 -12.40 -0.21 4.23
CA ILE A 92 -11.59 0.81 4.88
C ILE A 92 -10.53 1.26 3.89
N VAL A 93 -10.54 2.54 3.53
CA VAL A 93 -9.60 3.13 2.58
C VAL A 93 -8.78 4.22 3.26
N HIS A 94 -7.45 4.09 3.19
CA HIS A 94 -6.53 5.11 3.66
C HIS A 94 -5.61 5.55 2.54
N ILE A 95 -5.60 6.85 2.29
CA ILE A 95 -4.88 7.47 1.18
C ILE A 95 -3.74 8.32 1.73
N ALA A 96 -2.61 8.32 1.04
CA ALA A 96 -1.51 9.23 1.31
C ALA A 96 -0.76 9.58 0.02
N SER A 97 -0.22 10.79 -0.04
CA SER A 97 0.55 11.29 -1.16
C SER A 97 2.05 11.15 -0.95
N VAL A 98 2.76 10.78 -2.00
CA VAL A 98 4.21 10.90 -2.11
C VAL A 98 4.46 12.02 -3.11
N ASN A 99 5.12 13.09 -2.66
CA ASN A 99 5.49 14.24 -3.49
C ASN A 99 7.01 14.30 -3.62
N ILE A 100 7.51 14.52 -4.84
CA ILE A 100 8.92 14.72 -5.13
C ILE A 100 9.27 16.17 -4.83
N ARG A 101 10.30 16.38 -4.02
CA ARG A 101 10.81 17.72 -3.72
C ARG A 101 11.34 18.36 -5.00
N PRO A 102 10.96 19.61 -5.29
CA PRO A 102 11.59 20.38 -6.36
C PRO A 102 13.10 20.48 -6.11
N SER A 103 13.86 20.38 -7.18
CA SER A 103 15.32 20.61 -7.21
C SER A 103 15.66 22.06 -6.87
#